data_AF-A0A0D2NBA4-F1
#
_entry.id   AF-A0A0D2NBA4-F1
#
_cell.length_a   1.000
_cell.length_b   1.000
_cell.length_c   1.000
_cell.angle_alpha   90.00
_cell.angle_beta   90.00
_cell.angle_gamma   90.00
#
_symmetry.space_group_name_H-M   'P 1'
#
loop_
_entity.id
_entity.type
_entity.pdbx_description
1 polymer ?
#
loop_
_entity_poly.entity_id
_entity_poly.type
_entity_poly.pdbx_seq_one_letter_code
_entity_poly.pdbx_strand_id
1 'polypeptide(L)'
;MTLDQQAGTLRSVVRLVEEYTVKDEGSPRRATRRSTRERSARIAKHLPRTPAYLAHPYQVAEALLARGVALIGTDTLSPDETPAEGSVSAHAFGFHERFLGAGGVTAENLTNLEALVAAQRAGGRWIVNLVPLRLDGADGSPVRAFAHGL
;
A
#
# COMPACT_ATOMS: atom_id res chain seq x y z
N MET A 1 1.95 -0.55 25.35
CA MET A 1 1.04 0.26 24.50
C MET A 1 0.13 -0.74 23.79
N THR A 2 -1.19 -0.62 23.94
CA THR A 2 -2.15 -1.64 23.46
C THR A 2 -2.47 -1.45 21.97
N LEU A 3 -2.79 -2.55 21.26
CA LEU A 3 -3.17 -2.57 19.83
C LEU A 3 -4.25 -1.52 19.47
N ASP A 4 -5.15 -1.21 20.40
CA ASP A 4 -6.19 -0.18 20.24
C ASP A 4 -5.67 1.25 20.11
N GLN A 5 -4.50 1.56 20.68
CA GLN A 5 -3.93 2.92 20.64
C GLN A 5 -3.21 3.23 19.31
N GLN A 6 -2.85 2.21 18.53
CA GLN A 6 -2.23 2.38 17.21
C GLN A 6 -3.21 2.22 16.03
N ALA A 7 -4.39 1.64 16.29
CA ALA A 7 -5.46 1.52 15.30
C ALA A 7 -6.01 2.89 14.85
N GLY A 8 -5.85 3.95 15.66
CA GLY A 8 -6.32 5.31 15.35
C GLY A 8 -5.63 6.00 14.16
N THR A 9 -4.51 5.47 13.67
CA THR A 9 -3.71 6.06 12.57
C THR A 9 -3.77 5.25 11.27
N LEU A 10 -4.30 4.01 11.31
CA LEU A 10 -4.49 3.16 10.12
C LEU A 10 -5.70 3.62 9.31
N ARG A 11 -5.51 4.58 8.41
CA ARG A 11 -6.62 5.10 7.58
C ARG A 11 -7.08 4.15 6.48
N SER A 12 -6.30 3.11 6.14
CA SER A 12 -6.74 2.01 5.27
C SER A 12 -5.68 0.91 5.15
N VAL A 13 -5.95 -0.29 5.68
CA VAL A 13 -5.31 -1.52 5.19
C VAL A 13 -6.20 -2.06 4.08
N VAL A 14 -5.73 -2.02 2.84
CA VAL A 14 -6.41 -2.68 1.72
C VAL A 14 -6.11 -4.17 1.81
N ARG A 15 -7.10 -4.95 2.28
CA ARG A 15 -7.08 -6.40 2.17
C ARG A 15 -7.40 -6.77 0.72
N LEU A 16 -6.40 -7.13 -0.07
CA LEU A 16 -6.62 -7.83 -1.32
C LEU A 16 -6.92 -9.30 -0.96
N VAL A 17 -8.21 -9.66 -1.04
CA VAL A 17 -8.63 -11.05 -1.03
C VAL A 17 -8.50 -11.53 -2.48
N GLU A 18 -7.68 -12.55 -2.71
CA GLU A 18 -7.67 -13.25 -3.98
C GLU A 18 -9.02 -13.93 -4.18
N GLU A 19 -9.76 -13.54 -5.21
CA GLU A 19 -10.59 -14.49 -5.96
C GLU A 19 -10.29 -14.31 -7.45
N TYR A 20 -9.71 -15.36 -8.03
CA TYR A 20 -9.36 -15.47 -9.44
C TYR A 20 -10.57 -15.94 -10.24
N THR A 21 -10.95 -15.21 -11.29
CA THR A 21 -11.54 -15.82 -12.50
C THR A 21 -11.45 -14.86 -13.69
N VAL A 22 -11.02 -15.39 -14.83
CA VAL A 22 -10.81 -14.68 -16.10
C VAL A 22 -12.03 -14.81 -17.03
N LYS A 23 -12.17 -13.82 -17.93
CA LYS A 23 -13.06 -13.62 -19.10
C LYS A 23 -14.26 -12.69 -18.80
N ASP A 24 -14.57 -11.63 -19.55
CA ASP A 24 -14.37 -11.31 -20.97
C ASP A 24 -14.42 -9.78 -21.22
N GLU A 25 -14.14 -9.37 -22.45
CA GLU A 25 -13.75 -8.07 -23.00
C GLU A 25 -14.77 -6.91 -22.95
N GLY A 26 -14.24 -5.69 -22.82
CA GLY A 26 -14.73 -4.50 -23.52
C GLY A 26 -15.51 -3.43 -22.72
N SER A 27 -14.88 -2.28 -22.45
CA SER A 27 -15.50 -0.93 -22.58
C SER A 27 -14.51 0.21 -22.26
N PRO A 28 -14.45 1.31 -23.04
CA PRO A 28 -13.52 2.40 -22.79
C PRO A 28 -14.15 3.47 -21.88
N ARG A 29 -13.45 3.93 -20.84
CA ARG A 29 -13.86 5.15 -20.12
C ARG A 29 -12.71 6.14 -19.87
N ARG A 30 -13.08 7.39 -20.12
CA ARG A 30 -12.31 8.61 -20.34
C ARG A 30 -11.66 9.13 -19.05
N ALA A 31 -10.34 9.31 -19.06
CA ALA A 31 -9.61 9.98 -17.99
C ALA A 31 -9.83 11.51 -18.07
N THR A 32 -10.44 12.10 -17.03
CA THR A 32 -10.52 13.57 -16.90
C THR A 32 -9.20 14.10 -16.32
N ARG A 33 -8.56 14.98 -17.08
CA ARG A 33 -7.27 15.59 -16.75
C ARG A 33 -7.47 16.61 -15.61
N ARG A 34 -6.99 16.32 -14.41
CA ARG A 34 -6.96 17.29 -13.29
C ARG A 34 -5.73 18.19 -13.36
N SER A 35 -5.85 19.37 -12.74
CA SER A 35 -4.83 20.41 -12.77
C SER A 35 -3.53 19.97 -12.09
N THR A 36 -2.39 20.41 -12.62
CA THR A 36 -1.05 20.08 -12.13
C THR A 36 -0.80 20.49 -10.68
N ARG A 37 -1.46 21.55 -10.19
CA ARG A 37 -1.24 22.13 -8.85
C ARG A 37 -1.83 21.27 -7.73
N GLU A 38 -3.02 20.72 -7.94
CA GLU A 38 -3.65 19.78 -7.00
C GLU A 38 -2.88 18.46 -6.90
N ARG A 39 -2.29 18.04 -8.03
CA ARG A 39 -1.41 16.87 -8.12
C ARG A 39 -0.16 17.05 -7.26
N SER A 40 0.49 18.21 -7.34
CA SER A 40 1.70 18.51 -6.56
C SER A 40 1.46 18.58 -5.05
N ALA A 41 0.35 19.16 -4.59
CA ALA A 41 0.04 19.26 -3.17
C ALA A 41 -0.28 17.89 -2.53
N ARG A 42 -0.95 16.99 -3.26
CA ARG A 42 -1.15 15.60 -2.80
C ARG A 42 0.17 14.85 -2.73
N ILE A 43 1.04 14.98 -3.73
CA ILE A 43 2.35 14.32 -3.75
C ILE A 43 3.22 14.81 -2.58
N ALA A 44 3.16 16.11 -2.24
CA ALA A 44 3.99 16.70 -1.19
C ALA A 44 3.81 16.06 0.20
N LYS A 45 2.59 15.61 0.56
CA LYS A 45 2.33 14.88 1.81
C LYS A 45 3.04 13.51 1.84
N HIS A 46 3.21 12.89 0.67
CA HIS A 46 3.82 11.57 0.48
C HIS A 46 5.30 11.69 0.11
N LEU A 47 5.89 12.88 0.26
CA LEU A 47 7.31 13.08 0.03
C LEU A 47 8.09 12.52 1.23
N PRO A 48 9.21 11.80 1.02
CA PRO A 48 9.96 11.08 2.06
C PRO A 48 10.70 11.95 3.10
N ARG A 49 10.20 13.16 3.40
CA ARG A 49 10.80 14.11 4.34
C ARG A 49 9.79 14.80 5.26
N THR A 50 8.55 14.31 5.33
CA THR A 50 7.56 14.87 6.27
C THR A 50 7.48 13.99 7.53
N PRO A 51 7.38 14.57 8.74
CA PRO A 51 7.26 13.79 9.98
C PRO A 51 6.05 12.83 9.99
N ALA A 52 4.95 13.22 9.35
CA ALA A 52 3.76 12.37 9.23
C ALA A 52 3.99 11.12 8.37
N TYR A 53 4.91 11.18 7.40
CA TYR A 53 5.27 10.04 6.55
C TYR A 53 6.13 9.01 7.28
N LEU A 54 6.90 9.43 8.30
CA LEU A 54 7.77 8.56 9.12
C LEU A 54 7.01 7.87 10.28
N ALA A 55 5.86 8.41 10.71
CA ALA A 55 5.12 7.95 11.89
C ALA A 55 4.07 6.85 11.58
N HIS A 56 4.36 5.93 10.67
CA HIS A 56 3.41 4.90 10.26
C HIS A 56 3.46 3.64 11.17
N PRO A 57 2.38 2.85 11.26
CA PRO A 57 2.36 1.62 12.06
C PRO A 57 3.17 0.51 11.39
N TYR A 58 3.93 -0.26 12.19
CA TYR A 58 4.89 -1.25 11.67
C TYR A 58 4.82 -2.65 12.34
N GLN A 59 4.03 -2.83 13.40
CA GLN A 59 3.93 -4.11 14.14
C GLN A 59 2.66 -4.92 13.78
N VAL A 60 2.43 -5.17 12.49
CA VAL A 60 1.17 -5.81 12.03
C VAL A 60 1.32 -7.07 11.17
N ALA A 61 2.55 -7.48 10.82
CA ALA A 61 2.81 -8.60 9.91
C ALA A 61 2.10 -9.90 10.33
N GLU A 62 2.31 -10.36 11.57
CA GLU A 62 1.71 -11.60 12.10
C GLU A 62 0.18 -11.58 12.05
N ALA A 63 -0.42 -10.44 12.40
CA ALA A 63 -1.87 -10.27 12.40
C ALA A 63 -2.46 -10.33 10.99
N LEU A 64 -1.72 -9.89 9.98
CA LEU A 64 -2.11 -9.95 8.57
C LEU A 64 -1.96 -11.38 8.02
N LEU A 65 -0.84 -12.03 8.29
CA LEU A 65 -0.60 -13.44 7.91
C LEU A 65 -1.66 -14.37 8.51
N ALA A 66 -1.98 -14.22 9.80
CA ALA A 66 -3.02 -15.00 10.47
C ALA A 66 -4.42 -14.81 9.86
N ARG A 67 -4.65 -13.74 9.09
CA ARG A 67 -5.91 -13.45 8.37
C ARG A 67 -5.86 -13.89 6.90
N GLY A 68 -4.80 -14.58 6.49
CA GLY A 68 -4.58 -15.04 5.12
C GLY A 68 -4.26 -13.92 4.14
N VAL A 69 -3.72 -12.79 4.62
CA VAL A 69 -3.29 -11.71 3.72
C VAL A 69 -1.93 -12.08 3.14
N ALA A 70 -1.89 -12.31 1.82
CA ALA A 70 -0.67 -12.63 1.08
C ALA A 70 -0.03 -11.39 0.43
N LEU A 71 -0.76 -10.29 0.27
CA LEU A 71 -0.27 -9.07 -0.35
C LEU A 71 -0.75 -7.83 0.40
N ILE A 72 0.16 -6.88 0.62
CA ILE A 72 -0.17 -5.56 1.16
C ILE A 72 0.32 -4.45 0.25
N GLY A 73 -0.45 -3.36 0.20
CA GLY A 73 -0.06 -2.13 -0.45
C GLY A 73 -0.08 -0.96 0.54
N THR A 74 0.98 -0.16 0.60
CA THR A 74 1.08 1.02 1.47
C THR A 74 1.36 2.28 0.65
N ASP A 75 0.91 3.42 1.16
CA ASP A 75 1.27 4.76 0.66
C ASP A 75 2.47 5.37 1.42
N THR A 76 3.17 4.53 2.19
CA THR A 76 4.36 4.85 2.99
C THR A 76 5.63 4.32 2.33
N LEU A 77 6.79 4.79 2.82
CA LEU A 77 8.12 4.36 2.35
C LEU A 77 8.31 2.86 2.46
N SER A 78 7.81 2.33 3.56
CA SER A 78 8.02 0.98 4.02
C SER A 78 6.87 0.66 4.98
N PRO A 79 6.48 -0.61 5.14
CA PRO A 79 5.68 -1.07 6.27
C PRO A 79 6.52 -1.16 7.57
N ASP A 80 7.85 -1.06 7.50
CA ASP A 80 8.76 -1.07 8.65
C ASP A 80 9.05 0.31 9.25
N GLU A 81 9.32 0.33 10.55
CA GLU A 81 9.68 1.56 11.26
C GLU A 81 10.76 2.33 10.52
N THR A 82 10.45 3.57 10.13
CA THR A 82 11.46 4.48 9.59
C THR A 82 11.99 5.36 10.73
N PRO A 83 13.19 5.09 11.28
CA PRO A 83 13.73 5.90 12.36
C PRO A 83 13.92 7.35 11.94
N ALA A 84 13.75 8.27 12.88
CA ALA A 84 14.08 9.67 12.68
C ALA A 84 15.59 9.83 12.42
N GLU A 85 15.97 10.90 11.73
CA GLU A 85 17.37 11.17 11.41
C GLU A 85 18.22 11.20 12.69
N GLY A 86 19.21 10.29 12.76
CA GLY A 86 20.09 10.14 13.92
C GLY A 86 19.65 9.13 14.99
N SER A 87 18.53 8.42 14.82
CA SER A 87 18.13 7.31 15.71
C SER A 87 18.36 5.94 15.08
N VAL A 88 18.60 4.93 15.93
CA VAL A 88 18.72 3.52 15.51
C VAL A 88 17.41 2.82 15.84
N SER A 89 16.78 2.19 14.85
CA SER A 89 15.60 1.33 15.10
C SER A 89 16.05 -0.05 15.59
N ALA A 90 15.43 -0.52 16.68
CA ALA A 90 15.63 -1.88 17.18
C ALA A 90 14.93 -2.95 16.31
N HIS A 91 14.06 -2.53 15.38
CA HIS A 91 13.19 -3.41 14.58
C HIS A 91 13.09 -2.93 13.12
N ALA A 92 14.18 -2.42 12.56
CA ALA A 92 14.20 -1.71 11.28
C ALA A 92 13.63 -2.49 10.09
N PHE A 93 13.59 -3.83 10.16
CA PHE A 93 13.06 -4.72 9.11
C PHE A 93 12.08 -5.77 9.63
N GLY A 94 11.53 -5.58 10.83
CA GLY A 94 10.74 -6.60 11.52
C GLY A 94 9.43 -6.97 10.79
N PHE A 95 8.85 -6.08 10.00
CA PHE A 95 7.73 -6.37 9.11
C PHE A 95 8.21 -7.18 7.91
N HIS A 96 9.23 -6.70 7.19
CA HIS A 96 9.76 -7.37 6.00
C HIS A 96 10.20 -8.80 6.29
N GLU A 97 11.00 -9.00 7.34
CA GLU A 97 11.50 -10.33 7.73
C GLU A 97 10.36 -11.32 7.96
N ARG A 98 9.31 -10.90 8.66
CA ARG A 98 8.16 -11.77 8.96
C ARG A 98 7.25 -11.97 7.76
N PHE A 99 6.88 -10.90 7.07
CA PHE A 99 5.87 -10.93 6.02
C PHE A 99 6.43 -11.51 4.72
N LEU A 100 7.58 -11.02 4.25
CA LEU A 100 8.25 -11.58 3.07
C LEU A 100 8.81 -12.97 3.37
N GLY A 101 9.33 -13.21 4.58
CA GLY A 101 9.81 -14.53 5.00
C GLY A 101 8.71 -15.61 5.00
N ALA A 102 7.44 -15.21 5.15
CA ALA A 102 6.28 -16.08 5.03
C ALA A 102 5.74 -16.20 3.59
N GLY A 103 6.42 -15.63 2.59
CA GLY A 103 6.00 -15.61 1.19
C GLY A 103 4.98 -14.53 0.84
N GLY A 104 4.73 -13.58 1.74
CA GLY A 104 3.93 -12.40 1.45
C GLY A 104 4.62 -11.44 0.49
N VAL A 105 3.84 -10.54 -0.11
CA VAL A 105 4.31 -9.52 -1.07
C VAL A 105 3.94 -8.13 -0.60
N THR A 106 4.86 -7.17 -0.73
CA THR A 106 4.65 -5.76 -0.41
C THR A 106 4.64 -4.90 -1.67
N ALA A 107 3.80 -3.86 -1.68
CA ALA A 107 3.81 -2.79 -2.66
C ALA A 107 3.81 -1.43 -1.95
N GLU A 108 4.93 -0.74 -2.00
CA GLU A 108 5.16 0.49 -1.25
C GLU A 108 4.98 1.72 -2.14
N ASN A 109 4.92 2.90 -1.52
CA ASN A 109 4.79 4.18 -2.22
C ASN A 109 3.60 4.28 -3.17
N LEU A 110 2.52 3.54 -2.89
CA LEU A 110 1.29 3.66 -3.66
C LEU A 110 0.70 5.06 -3.47
N THR A 111 -0.05 5.51 -4.47
CA THR A 111 -0.68 6.82 -4.46
C THR A 111 -2.16 6.69 -4.75
N ASN A 112 -2.93 7.72 -4.36
CA ASN A 112 -4.36 7.80 -4.65
C ASN A 112 -5.23 6.71 -3.98
N LEU A 113 -4.74 6.10 -2.88
CA LEU A 113 -5.51 5.10 -2.11
C LEU A 113 -6.80 5.70 -1.52
N GLU A 114 -6.83 6.99 -1.24
CA GLU A 114 -8.00 7.72 -0.77
C GLU A 114 -9.20 7.63 -1.74
N ALA A 115 -8.94 7.49 -3.05
CA ALA A 115 -10.00 7.31 -4.04
C ALA A 115 -10.64 5.92 -3.92
N LEU A 116 -9.84 4.88 -3.60
CA LEU A 116 -10.34 3.52 -3.38
C LEU A 116 -11.17 3.43 -2.10
N VAL A 117 -10.69 4.08 -1.03
CA VAL A 117 -11.44 4.19 0.24
C VAL A 117 -12.78 4.91 0.03
N ALA A 118 -12.79 6.01 -0.73
CA ALA A 118 -14.02 6.72 -1.05
C ALA A 118 -14.98 5.86 -1.89
N ALA A 119 -14.48 5.17 -2.91
CA ALA A 119 -15.29 4.26 -3.74
C ALA A 119 -15.89 3.11 -2.91
N GLN A 120 -15.10 2.51 -2.02
CA GLN A 120 -15.57 1.45 -1.11
C GLN A 120 -16.66 1.97 -0.14
N ARG A 121 -16.48 3.16 0.43
CA ARG A 121 -17.49 3.80 1.30
C ARG A 121 -18.79 4.11 0.57
N ALA A 122 -18.73 4.35 -0.74
CA ALA A 122 -19.89 4.51 -1.60
C ALA A 122 -20.52 3.17 -2.04
N GLY A 123 -20.05 2.03 -1.51
CA GLY A 123 -20.56 0.70 -1.84
C GLY A 123 -19.96 0.11 -3.13
N GLY A 124 -19.00 0.78 -3.76
CA GLY A 124 -18.29 0.28 -4.93
C GLY A 124 -17.31 -0.84 -4.58
N ARG A 125 -17.12 -1.76 -5.52
CA ARG A 125 -16.07 -2.79 -5.47
C ARG A 125 -15.03 -2.51 -6.54
N TRP A 126 -13.80 -2.95 -6.32
CA TRP A 126 -12.68 -2.70 -7.22
C TRP A 126 -11.63 -3.79 -7.13
N ILE A 127 -10.81 -3.90 -8.18
CA ILE A 127 -9.59 -4.70 -8.22
C ILE A 127 -8.41 -3.76 -8.34
N VAL A 128 -7.33 -4.04 -7.59
CA VAL A 128 -6.02 -3.39 -7.74
C VAL A 128 -5.10 -4.35 -8.47
N ASN A 129 -4.43 -3.84 -9.50
CA ASN A 129 -3.44 -4.54 -10.28
C ASN A 129 -2.06 -3.92 -10.01
N LEU A 130 -1.08 -4.77 -9.71
CA LEU A 130 0.31 -4.40 -9.51
C LEU A 130 1.12 -5.12 -10.59
N VAL A 131 1.64 -4.36 -11.56
CA VAL A 131 2.33 -4.93 -12.72
C VAL A 131 3.84 -4.67 -12.58
N PRO A 132 4.61 -5.63 -12.01
CA PRO A 132 6.06 -5.53 -11.88
C PRO A 132 6.77 -5.73 -13.22
N LEU A 133 7.98 -5.19 -13.32
CA LEU A 133 8.91 -5.55 -14.38
C LEU A 133 9.47 -6.96 -14.14
N ARG A 134 9.65 -7.72 -15.21
CA ARG A 134 10.29 -9.03 -15.14
C ARG A 134 11.81 -8.85 -15.18
N LEU A 135 12.42 -8.71 -14.00
CA LEU A 135 13.85 -8.55 -13.81
C LEU A 135 14.45 -9.87 -13.30
N ASP A 136 15.46 -10.39 -13.98
CA ASP A 136 16.10 -11.64 -13.60
C ASP A 136 16.96 -11.45 -12.33
N GLY A 137 16.78 -12.32 -11.34
CA GLY A 137 17.54 -12.31 -10.08
C GLY A 137 17.17 -11.18 -9.11
N ALA A 138 16.10 -10.45 -9.35
CA ALA A 138 15.62 -9.38 -8.45
C ALA A 138 14.57 -9.89 -7.46
N ASP A 139 14.53 -9.28 -6.28
CA ASP A 139 13.55 -9.49 -5.20
C ASP A 139 12.32 -8.55 -5.32
N GLY A 140 12.41 -7.54 -6.18
CA GLY A 140 11.34 -6.59 -6.45
C GLY A 140 11.59 -5.77 -7.72
N SER A 141 10.59 -4.98 -8.11
CA SER A 141 10.73 -4.01 -9.20
C SER A 141 9.72 -2.87 -9.07
N PRO A 142 9.97 -1.72 -9.73
CA PRO A 142 8.95 -0.69 -9.87
C PRO A 142 7.70 -1.24 -10.56
N VAL A 143 6.53 -0.89 -10.04
CA VAL A 143 5.24 -1.35 -10.58
C VAL A 143 4.48 -0.22 -11.25
N ARG A 144 3.71 -0.56 -12.30
CA ARG A 144 2.58 0.28 -12.70
C ARG A 144 1.32 -0.19 -11.98
N ALA A 145 1.05 0.41 -10.82
CA ALA A 145 -0.17 0.16 -10.08
C ALA A 145 -1.38 0.86 -10.73
N PHE A 146 -2.50 0.16 -10.84
CA PHE A 146 -3.78 0.75 -11.22
C PHE A 146 -4.95 -0.03 -10.60
N ALA A 147 -6.12 0.60 -10.57
CA ALA A 147 -7.32 -0.02 -10.09
C ALA A 147 -8.49 0.26 -11.03
N HIS A 148 -9.45 -0.66 -11.08
CA HIS A 148 -10.70 -0.48 -11.80
C HIS A 148 -11.88 -1.04 -10.98
N GLY A 149 -13.07 -0.52 -11.25
CA GLY A 149 -14.29 -1.00 -10.63
C GLY A 149 -14.65 -2.42 -11.07
N LEU A 150 -15.44 -3.10 -10.23
CA LEU A 150 -16.12 -4.36 -10.50
C LEU A 150 -17.60 -4.12 -10.82
#